data_AF-A0A920KSP7-F1
#
_entry.id   AF-A0A920KSP7-F1
#
_cell.length_a   1.000
_cell.length_b   1.000
_cell.length_c   1.000
_cell.angle_alpha   90.00
_cell.angle_beta   90.00
_cell.angle_gamma   90.00
#
_symmetry.space_group_name_H-M   'P 1'
#
loop_
_entity.id
_entity.type
_entity.pdbx_description
1 polymer ?
#
loop_
_entity_poly.entity_id
_entity_poly.type
_entity_poly.pdbx_seq_one_letter_code
_entity_poly.pdbx_strand_id
1 'polypeptide(L)'
;MNQENYMFVAKILIVMDILLKKVNFRIRGYDGPTLECHKCGSDMQLKTGRFGKYFQCQNDNCKATRALQRNGEPKPLTMEPIELQDLKCLKCEDHYLLRDSMKGLFLAASQYPKNRETRAPKVSEIKDLANEIREACRYLPDKNKHEYLLSAPVYDSEGNPYVIRYNRNEDVHYVASEKDGKKTKWTAAYTNGEWLETKK
;
A
#
# COMPACT_ATOMS: atom_id res chain seq x y z
N MET A 1 -21.76 -17.28 59.29
CA MET A 1 -20.60 -16.74 58.53
C MET A 1 -20.82 -15.24 58.46
N ASN A 2 -20.11 -14.47 59.30
CA ASN A 2 -20.47 -13.08 59.63
C ASN A 2 -20.23 -12.11 58.47
N GLN A 3 -21.12 -11.14 58.33
CA GLN A 3 -21.15 -10.09 57.31
C GLN A 3 -19.83 -9.29 57.24
N GLU A 4 -19.10 -9.21 58.35
CA GLU A 4 -17.76 -8.59 58.43
C GLU A 4 -16.68 -9.36 57.66
N ASN A 5 -16.72 -10.70 57.64
CA ASN A 5 -15.74 -11.50 56.88
C ASN A 5 -15.95 -11.36 55.37
N TYR A 6 -17.18 -11.17 54.90
CA TYR A 6 -17.47 -10.95 53.48
C TYR A 6 -16.94 -9.61 52.99
N MET A 7 -17.07 -8.56 53.82
CA MET A 7 -16.51 -7.24 53.54
C MET A 7 -14.97 -7.23 53.55
N PHE A 8 -14.34 -8.06 54.38
CA PHE A 8 -12.88 -8.18 54.44
C PHE A 8 -12.31 -8.87 53.19
N VAL A 9 -12.94 -9.97 52.75
CA VAL A 9 -12.55 -10.69 51.52
C VAL A 9 -12.84 -9.86 50.27
N ALA A 10 -13.95 -9.12 50.22
CA ALA A 10 -14.27 -8.20 49.13
C ALA A 10 -13.29 -7.03 49.04
N LYS A 11 -12.83 -6.46 50.17
CA LYS A 11 -11.78 -5.45 50.19
C LYS A 11 -10.44 -5.98 49.67
N ILE A 12 -10.07 -7.22 50.01
CA ILE A 12 -8.83 -7.85 49.53
C ILE A 12 -8.88 -8.11 48.01
N LEU A 13 -10.02 -8.59 47.49
CA LEU A 13 -10.22 -8.80 46.05
C LEU A 13 -10.16 -7.49 45.25
N ILE A 14 -10.77 -6.40 45.75
CA ILE A 14 -10.71 -5.08 45.10
C ILE A 14 -9.27 -4.53 45.09
N VAL A 15 -8.51 -4.72 46.17
CA VAL A 15 -7.11 -4.28 46.25
C VAL A 15 -6.21 -5.11 45.32
N MET A 16 -6.47 -6.41 45.17
CA MET A 16 -5.77 -7.26 44.18
C MET A 16 -6.10 -6.88 42.72
N ASP A 17 -7.35 -6.52 42.40
CA ASP A 17 -7.73 -6.03 41.07
C ASP A 17 -7.10 -4.67 40.73
N ILE A 18 -6.90 -3.80 41.72
CA ILE A 18 -6.17 -2.53 41.55
C ILE A 18 -4.67 -2.79 41.30
N LEU A 19 -4.09 -3.84 41.89
CA LEU A 19 -2.67 -4.20 41.71
C LEU A 19 -2.40 -5.01 40.43
N LEU A 20 -3.38 -5.73 39.89
CA LEU A 20 -3.26 -6.52 38.65
C LEU A 20 -3.68 -5.78 37.38
N LYS A 21 -4.34 -4.62 37.50
CA LYS A 21 -4.39 -3.67 36.38
C LYS A 21 -2.97 -3.23 36.09
N LYS A 22 -2.39 -3.76 35.01
CA LYS A 22 -1.22 -3.19 34.35
C LYS A 22 -1.50 -1.71 34.11
N VAL A 23 -1.11 -0.88 35.06
CA VAL A 23 -0.86 0.53 34.85
C VAL A 23 0.22 0.54 33.78
N ASN A 24 -0.18 0.76 32.53
CA ASN A 24 0.77 1.01 31.47
C ASN A 24 1.52 2.28 31.88
N PHE A 25 2.72 2.10 32.41
CA PHE A 25 3.66 3.17 32.69
C PHE A 25 3.94 3.90 31.37
N ARG A 26 3.16 4.95 31.10
CA ARG A 26 3.47 5.92 30.04
C ARG A 26 4.60 6.80 30.54
N ILE A 27 5.83 6.43 30.26
CA ILE A 27 6.94 7.38 30.31
C ILE A 27 7.48 7.57 28.89
N ARG A 28 6.89 8.55 28.19
CA ARG A 28 7.55 9.61 27.39
C ARG A 28 6.47 10.49 26.76
N GLY A 29 6.50 11.78 27.12
CA GLY A 29 5.51 12.82 26.81
C GLY A 29 5.20 13.02 25.33
N TYR A 30 4.26 12.23 24.82
CA TYR A 30 3.65 12.42 23.51
C TYR A 30 2.13 12.41 23.68
N ASP A 31 1.53 13.60 23.60
CA ASP A 31 0.08 13.83 23.71
C ASP A 31 -0.62 13.89 22.35
N GLY A 32 0.09 13.56 21.26
CA GLY A 32 -0.46 13.60 19.91
C GLY A 32 -1.23 12.32 19.54
N PRO A 33 -1.91 12.32 18.37
CA PRO A 33 -2.59 11.13 17.87
C PRO A 33 -1.61 9.99 17.63
N THR A 34 -2.06 8.75 17.83
CA THR A 34 -1.30 7.53 17.53
C THR A 34 -2.08 6.66 16.54
N LEU A 35 -1.38 5.76 15.85
CA LEU A 35 -2.00 4.71 15.04
C LEU A 35 -1.18 3.42 15.09
N GLU A 36 -1.81 2.28 14.81
CA GLU A 36 -1.15 0.99 14.79
C GLU A 36 -0.31 0.78 13.51
N CYS A 37 0.90 0.26 13.64
CA CYS A 37 1.79 0.01 12.51
C CYS A 37 1.34 -1.18 11.66
N HIS A 38 1.06 -0.92 10.38
CA HIS A 38 0.71 -1.95 9.39
C HIS A 38 1.74 -3.09 9.20
N LYS A 39 3.01 -2.90 9.58
CA LYS A 39 4.05 -3.93 9.42
C LYS A 39 4.26 -4.80 10.65
N CYS A 40 4.22 -4.21 11.85
CA CYS A 40 4.64 -4.88 13.08
C CYS A 40 3.64 -4.76 14.24
N GLY A 41 2.50 -4.07 14.06
CA GLY A 41 1.47 -3.89 15.09
C GLY A 41 1.85 -2.95 16.24
N SER A 42 3.07 -2.40 16.26
CA SER A 42 3.50 -1.46 17.31
C SER A 42 2.90 -0.07 17.09
N ASP A 43 2.86 0.75 18.13
CA ASP A 43 2.37 2.13 18.04
C ASP A 43 3.23 2.98 17.08
N MET A 44 2.55 3.84 16.34
CA MET A 44 3.15 4.91 15.55
C MET A 44 2.76 6.28 16.12
N GLN A 45 3.73 7.19 16.19
CA GLN A 45 3.53 8.56 16.66
C GLN A 45 3.66 9.56 15.52
N LEU A 46 2.90 10.66 15.58
CA LEU A 46 2.95 11.75 14.62
C LEU A 46 4.23 12.58 14.81
N LYS A 47 4.97 12.76 13.72
CA LYS A 47 6.15 13.62 13.64
C LYS A 47 6.01 14.59 12.48
N THR A 48 6.83 15.64 12.51
CA THR A 48 6.91 16.64 11.44
C THR A 48 8.27 16.52 10.76
N GLY A 49 8.28 16.35 9.44
CA GLY A 49 9.51 16.31 8.63
C GLY A 49 9.46 17.28 7.45
N ARG A 50 10.48 17.24 6.60
CA ARG A 50 10.61 18.15 5.44
C ARG A 50 9.44 18.10 4.44
N PHE A 51 8.73 16.98 4.39
CA PHE A 51 7.59 16.76 3.47
C PHE A 51 6.23 16.88 4.18
N GLY A 52 6.21 17.42 5.40
CA GLY A 52 5.01 17.56 6.22
C GLY A 52 4.93 16.54 7.35
N LYS A 53 3.74 16.43 7.94
CA LYS A 53 3.45 15.55 9.07
C LYS A 53 3.27 14.08 8.62
N TYR A 54 3.78 13.15 9.41
CA TYR A 54 3.73 11.71 9.13
C TYR A 54 3.80 10.91 10.43
N PHE A 55 3.22 9.71 10.44
CA PHE A 55 3.36 8.76 11.53
C PHE A 55 4.65 7.93 11.36
N GLN A 56 5.39 7.73 12.44
CA GLN A 56 6.58 6.86 12.49
C GLN A 56 6.40 5.78 13.55
N CYS A 57 6.70 4.53 13.18
CA CYS A 57 6.69 3.41 14.12
C CYS A 57 7.70 3.63 15.26
N GLN A 58 7.31 3.27 16.47
CA GLN A 58 8.16 3.39 17.67
C GLN A 58 9.03 2.16 17.91
N ASN A 59 8.85 1.08 17.15
CA ASN A 59 9.71 -0.10 17.23
C ASN A 59 11.00 0.16 16.46
N ASP A 60 12.15 0.07 17.14
CA ASP A 60 13.49 0.31 16.54
C ASP A 60 13.81 -0.62 15.37
N ASN A 61 13.21 -1.82 15.36
CA ASN A 61 13.35 -2.79 14.27
C ASN A 61 12.41 -2.52 13.08
N CYS A 62 11.51 -1.52 13.18
CA CYS A 62 10.53 -1.21 12.15
C CYS A 62 10.65 0.23 11.66
N LYS A 63 11.17 0.41 10.45
CA LYS A 63 11.33 1.73 9.80
C LYS A 63 10.06 2.24 9.10
N ALA A 64 8.90 1.63 9.36
CA ALA A 64 7.66 1.98 8.69
C ALA A 64 7.22 3.42 9.03
N THR A 65 6.79 4.13 7.99
CA THR A 65 6.21 5.47 8.11
C THR A 65 4.89 5.54 7.34
N ARG A 66 3.95 6.36 7.80
CA ARG A 66 2.68 6.61 7.12
C ARG A 66 2.43 8.11 7.01
N ALA A 67 2.52 8.64 5.80
CA ALA A 67 2.28 10.06 5.54
C ALA A 67 0.80 10.42 5.76
N LEU A 68 0.53 11.71 6.00
CA LEU A 68 -0.83 12.23 6.05
C LEU A 68 -1.31 12.75 4.69
N GLN A 69 -2.61 12.69 4.49
CA GLN A 69 -3.34 13.38 3.44
C GLN A 69 -3.54 14.86 3.80
N ARG A 70 -3.99 15.68 2.83
CA ARG A 70 -4.26 17.11 3.06
C ARG A 70 -5.37 17.36 4.08
N ASN A 71 -6.32 16.43 4.21
CA ASN A 71 -7.40 16.46 5.19
C ASN A 71 -6.96 16.03 6.60
N GLY A 72 -5.69 15.65 6.80
CA GLY A 72 -5.16 15.20 8.09
C GLY A 72 -5.34 13.71 8.38
N GLU A 73 -5.96 12.94 7.49
CA GLU A 73 -6.08 11.49 7.66
C GLU A 73 -4.82 10.75 7.18
N PRO A 74 -4.47 9.60 7.78
CA PRO A 74 -3.37 8.78 7.29
C PRO A 74 -3.59 8.36 5.83
N LYS A 75 -2.56 8.47 4.99
CA LYS A 75 -2.63 7.97 3.61
C LYS A 75 -2.98 6.48 3.59
N PRO A 76 -3.75 6.02 2.59
CA PRO A 76 -3.98 4.59 2.38
C PRO A 76 -2.67 3.82 2.26
N LEU A 77 -2.68 2.57 2.68
CA LEU A 77 -1.55 1.68 2.47
C LEU A 77 -1.45 1.36 0.97
N THR A 78 -0.21 1.30 0.49
CA THR A 78 0.15 0.92 -0.88
C THR A 78 1.00 -0.34 -0.83
N MET A 79 0.98 -1.15 -1.90
CA MET A 79 1.85 -2.32 -1.98
C MET A 79 3.33 -1.93 -1.80
N GLU A 80 4.14 -2.86 -1.31
CA GLU A 80 5.59 -2.69 -1.28
C GLU A 80 6.16 -2.71 -2.71
N PRO A 81 7.22 -1.92 -3.02
CA PRO A 81 7.80 -1.93 -4.37
C PRO A 81 8.33 -3.31 -4.76
N ILE A 82 8.10 -3.71 -6.01
CA ILE A 82 8.69 -4.92 -6.61
C ILE A 82 9.85 -4.51 -7.51
N GLU A 83 11.02 -5.12 -7.34
CA GLU A 83 12.18 -4.87 -8.18
C GLU A 83 12.12 -5.69 -9.48
N LEU A 84 12.24 -5.01 -10.63
CA LEU A 84 12.28 -5.66 -11.95
C LEU A 84 13.66 -5.49 -12.56
N GLN A 85 14.63 -6.26 -12.06
CA GLN A 85 16.05 -6.11 -12.41
C GLN A 85 16.34 -6.27 -13.91
N ASP A 86 15.55 -7.10 -14.60
CA ASP A 86 15.64 -7.37 -16.04
C ASP A 86 14.99 -6.27 -16.89
N LEU A 87 14.14 -5.42 -16.29
CA LEU A 87 13.43 -4.36 -17.00
C LEU A 87 14.19 -3.04 -16.88
N LYS A 88 15.06 -2.77 -17.85
CA LYS A 88 15.86 -1.54 -17.89
C LYS A 88 15.02 -0.29 -18.20
N CYS A 89 15.44 0.84 -17.65
CA CYS A 89 14.88 2.14 -17.97
C CYS A 89 15.22 2.55 -19.41
N LEU A 90 14.38 3.41 -20.01
CA LEU A 90 14.51 3.83 -21.41
C LEU A 90 15.46 5.01 -21.59
N LYS A 91 15.59 5.88 -20.58
CA LYS A 91 16.34 7.15 -20.68
C LYS A 91 17.55 7.21 -19.76
N CYS A 92 17.73 6.21 -18.89
CA CYS A 92 18.82 6.19 -17.92
C CYS A 92 19.33 4.77 -17.68
N GLU A 93 20.58 4.66 -17.25
CA GLU A 93 21.20 3.40 -16.85
C GLU A 93 20.70 3.00 -15.45
N ASP A 94 19.52 2.40 -15.43
CA ASP A 94 18.82 1.95 -14.23
C ASP A 94 17.84 0.81 -14.59
N HIS A 95 17.20 0.23 -13.59
CA HIS A 95 16.09 -0.71 -13.76
C HIS A 95 14.82 -0.15 -13.11
N TYR A 96 13.66 -0.68 -13.52
CA TYR A 96 12.39 -0.25 -12.97
C TYR A 96 12.02 -0.98 -11.68
N LEU A 97 11.31 -0.26 -10.82
CA LEU A 97 10.51 -0.79 -9.72
C LEU A 97 9.02 -0.66 -10.08
N LEU A 98 8.24 -1.71 -9.89
CA LEU A 98 6.78 -1.63 -9.92
C LEU A 98 6.29 -1.09 -8.57
N ARG A 99 5.53 0.01 -8.62
CA ARG A 99 5.02 0.71 -7.43
C ARG A 99 3.52 0.92 -7.52
N ASP A 100 2.87 0.90 -6.37
CA ASP A 100 1.47 1.28 -6.20
C ASP A 100 1.35 2.70 -5.65
N SER A 101 0.26 3.36 -6.00
CA SER A 101 -0.09 4.67 -5.51
C SER A 101 -1.61 4.85 -5.50
N MET A 102 -2.06 5.98 -4.97
CA MET A 102 -3.47 6.41 -5.12
C MET A 102 -3.87 6.65 -6.59
N LYS A 103 -2.95 6.55 -7.55
CA LYS A 103 -3.19 6.70 -8.98
C LYS A 103 -2.94 5.39 -9.74
N GLY A 104 -3.02 4.26 -9.05
CA GLY A 104 -2.75 2.95 -9.59
C GLY A 104 -1.26 2.62 -9.72
N LEU A 105 -1.00 1.53 -10.45
CA LEU A 105 0.33 0.97 -10.65
C LEU A 105 1.14 1.78 -11.66
N PHE A 106 2.44 1.90 -11.40
CA PHE A 106 3.38 2.57 -12.28
C PHE A 106 4.78 1.99 -12.10
N LEU A 107 5.58 2.09 -13.15
CA LEU A 107 7.02 1.81 -13.10
C LEU A 107 7.77 3.10 -12.78
N ALA A 108 8.77 3.01 -11.91
CA ALA A 108 9.68 4.10 -11.58
C ALA A 108 11.13 3.61 -11.54
N ALA A 109 12.07 4.43 -11.98
CA ALA A 109 13.49 4.12 -11.88
C ALA A 109 13.90 3.82 -10.42
N SER A 110 14.75 2.81 -10.22
CA SER A 110 15.14 2.35 -8.88
C SER A 110 15.84 3.42 -8.06
N GLN A 111 16.66 4.26 -8.70
CA GLN A 111 17.44 5.32 -8.06
C GLN A 111 16.67 6.64 -7.89
N TYR A 112 15.33 6.65 -7.91
CA TYR A 112 14.57 7.86 -7.57
C TYR A 112 14.98 8.40 -6.19
N PRO A 113 15.23 9.72 -6.01
CA PRO A 113 14.88 10.84 -6.89
C PRO A 113 15.96 11.27 -7.89
N LYS A 114 17.08 10.55 -7.98
CA LYS A 114 18.18 10.85 -8.92
C LYS A 114 17.71 10.62 -10.36
N ASN A 115 17.14 9.45 -10.63
CA ASN A 115 16.48 9.11 -11.88
C ASN A 115 14.96 9.30 -11.72
N ARG A 116 14.36 10.18 -12.54
CA ARG A 116 12.95 10.57 -12.44
C ARG A 116 12.08 9.94 -13.52
N GLU A 117 12.57 8.89 -14.15
CA GLU A 117 11.82 8.19 -15.17
C GLU A 117 10.67 7.39 -14.55
N THR A 118 9.48 7.57 -15.10
CA THR A 118 8.27 6.82 -14.72
C THR A 118 7.42 6.53 -15.95
N ARG A 119 6.76 5.38 -15.99
CA ARG A 119 5.80 5.03 -17.05
C ARG A 119 4.75 4.03 -16.57
N ALA A 120 3.73 3.82 -17.39
CA ALA A 120 2.78 2.72 -17.18
C ALA A 120 3.49 1.37 -17.42
N PRO A 121 3.22 0.33 -16.61
CA PRO A 121 3.64 -1.03 -16.92
C PRO A 121 2.81 -1.58 -18.07
N LYS A 122 3.43 -2.38 -18.93
CA LYS A 122 2.72 -3.24 -19.88
C LYS A 122 2.12 -4.42 -19.14
N VAL A 123 1.03 -4.96 -19.66
CA VAL A 123 0.44 -6.19 -19.10
C VAL A 123 1.44 -7.35 -19.16
N SER A 124 2.17 -7.46 -20.28
CA SER A 124 3.24 -8.47 -20.45
C SER A 124 4.37 -8.37 -19.42
N GLU A 125 4.60 -7.18 -18.85
CA GLU A 125 5.66 -6.97 -17.87
C GLU A 125 5.27 -7.41 -16.46
N ILE A 126 3.97 -7.61 -16.19
CA ILE A 126 3.51 -7.95 -14.83
C ILE A 126 2.71 -9.25 -14.74
N LYS A 127 2.19 -9.79 -15.85
CA LYS A 127 1.29 -10.95 -15.86
C LYS A 127 1.81 -12.18 -15.11
N ASP A 128 3.13 -12.35 -15.09
CA ASP A 128 3.79 -13.50 -14.47
C ASP A 128 4.27 -13.22 -13.03
N LEU A 129 3.98 -12.04 -12.47
CA LEU A 129 4.41 -11.60 -11.14
C LEU A 129 3.40 -11.92 -10.02
N ALA A 130 2.64 -13.01 -10.15
CA ALA A 130 1.54 -13.32 -9.24
C ALA A 130 2.00 -13.46 -7.77
N ASN A 131 3.17 -14.10 -7.55
CA ASN A 131 3.70 -14.32 -6.22
C ASN A 131 4.28 -13.03 -5.63
N GLU A 132 5.00 -12.27 -6.42
CA GLU A 132 5.62 -11.00 -6.06
C GLU A 132 4.56 -9.96 -5.70
N ILE A 133 3.45 -9.91 -6.46
CA ILE A 133 2.33 -9.01 -6.16
C ILE A 133 1.65 -9.42 -4.85
N ARG A 134 1.40 -10.72 -4.64
CA ARG A 134 0.80 -11.19 -3.39
C ARG A 134 1.67 -10.87 -2.18
N GLU A 135 2.98 -11.06 -2.32
CA GLU A 135 3.96 -10.75 -1.28
C GLU A 135 4.04 -9.24 -1.02
N ALA A 136 4.11 -8.42 -2.07
CA ALA A 136 4.11 -6.97 -1.96
C ALA A 136 2.82 -6.41 -1.31
N CYS A 137 1.70 -7.12 -1.47
CA CYS A 137 0.41 -6.77 -0.88
C CYS A 137 0.19 -7.36 0.53
N ARG A 138 1.16 -8.08 1.13
CA ARG A 138 0.99 -8.79 2.42
C ARG A 138 0.51 -7.92 3.58
N TYR A 139 0.82 -6.63 3.57
CA TYR A 139 0.43 -5.65 4.60
C TYR A 139 -0.80 -4.81 4.22
N LEU A 140 -1.41 -5.06 3.05
CA LEU A 140 -2.65 -4.40 2.66
C LEU A 140 -3.86 -5.09 3.31
N PRO A 141 -4.95 -4.35 3.57
CA PRO A 141 -6.21 -4.94 3.98
C PRO A 141 -6.76 -5.93 2.93
N ASP A 142 -6.64 -5.56 1.67
CA ASP A 142 -6.91 -6.43 0.52
C ASP A 142 -5.59 -6.89 -0.10
N LYS A 143 -5.24 -8.17 0.15
CA LYS A 143 -4.01 -8.79 -0.37
C LYS A 143 -4.08 -9.11 -1.86
N ASN A 144 -5.29 -9.15 -2.42
CA ASN A 144 -5.55 -9.48 -3.82
C ASN A 144 -5.89 -8.23 -4.65
N LYS A 145 -5.68 -7.03 -4.09
CA LYS A 145 -5.99 -5.72 -4.68
C LYS A 145 -5.66 -5.59 -6.16
N HIS A 146 -4.54 -6.18 -6.61
CA HIS A 146 -4.03 -6.06 -7.99
C HIS A 146 -4.06 -7.36 -8.78
N GLU A 147 -4.58 -8.46 -8.23
CA GLU A 147 -4.50 -9.80 -8.84
C GLU A 147 -5.26 -9.88 -10.18
N TYR A 148 -6.38 -9.15 -10.30
CA TYR A 148 -7.17 -9.08 -11.54
C TYR A 148 -6.42 -8.44 -12.72
N LEU A 149 -5.37 -7.66 -12.47
CA LEU A 149 -4.56 -7.05 -13.54
C LEU A 149 -3.72 -8.09 -14.28
N LEU A 150 -3.47 -9.25 -13.66
CA LEU A 150 -2.68 -10.34 -14.24
C LEU A 150 -3.45 -11.11 -15.31
N SER A 151 -4.78 -11.06 -15.27
CA SER A 151 -5.65 -11.65 -16.29
C SER A 151 -5.99 -10.72 -17.45
N ALA A 152 -5.45 -9.49 -17.45
CA ALA A 152 -5.70 -8.52 -18.51
C ALA A 152 -5.20 -9.03 -19.87
N PRO A 153 -5.86 -8.66 -20.99
CA PRO A 153 -5.37 -8.99 -22.32
C PRO A 153 -4.00 -8.34 -22.53
N VAL A 154 -3.07 -9.10 -23.11
CA VAL A 154 -1.68 -8.64 -23.34
C VAL A 154 -1.59 -7.76 -24.59
N TYR A 155 -2.36 -8.11 -25.61
CA TYR A 155 -2.39 -7.43 -26.91
C TYR A 155 -3.84 -7.15 -27.31
N ASP A 156 -4.05 -6.10 -28.09
CA ASP A 156 -5.32 -5.88 -28.77
C ASP A 156 -5.46 -6.78 -30.02
N SER A 157 -6.62 -6.69 -30.68
CA SER A 157 -6.89 -7.45 -31.92
C SER A 157 -5.96 -7.12 -33.11
N GLU A 158 -5.21 -6.01 -33.03
CA GLU A 158 -4.23 -5.58 -34.03
C GLU A 158 -2.78 -5.94 -33.62
N GLY A 159 -2.60 -6.67 -32.50
CA GLY A 159 -1.30 -7.10 -31.98
C GLY A 159 -0.53 -6.03 -31.21
N ASN A 160 -1.13 -4.87 -30.90
CA ASN A 160 -0.47 -3.83 -30.14
C ASN A 160 -0.54 -4.12 -28.64
N PRO A 161 0.54 -3.88 -27.86
CA PRO A 161 0.56 -4.20 -26.45
C PRO A 161 -0.35 -3.30 -25.62
N TYR A 162 -1.03 -3.90 -24.64
CA TYR A 162 -1.78 -3.19 -23.61
C TYR A 162 -0.86 -2.69 -22.48
N VAL A 163 -1.09 -1.46 -22.04
CA VAL A 163 -0.50 -0.87 -20.83
C VAL A 163 -1.56 -0.62 -19.78
N ILE A 164 -1.19 -0.79 -18.51
CA ILE A 164 -2.07 -0.58 -17.37
C ILE A 164 -2.17 0.92 -17.09
N ARG A 165 -3.40 1.42 -17.08
CA ARG A 165 -3.75 2.81 -16.82
C ARG A 165 -4.72 2.86 -15.65
N TYR A 166 -4.94 4.09 -15.16
CA TYR A 166 -5.82 4.36 -14.04
C TYR A 166 -6.77 5.50 -14.39
N ASN A 167 -8.06 5.27 -14.22
CA ASN A 167 -9.10 6.28 -14.33
C ASN A 167 -9.32 6.92 -12.96
N ARG A 168 -8.90 8.18 -12.80
CA ARG A 168 -9.02 8.90 -11.53
C ARG A 168 -10.46 9.24 -11.12
N ASN A 169 -11.37 9.31 -12.09
CA ASN A 169 -12.75 9.70 -11.82
C ASN A 169 -13.57 8.52 -11.32
N GLU A 170 -13.30 7.34 -11.88
CA GLU A 170 -13.97 6.07 -11.53
C GLU A 170 -13.19 5.28 -10.49
N ASP A 171 -11.97 5.72 -10.12
CA ASP A 171 -11.07 5.06 -9.16
C ASP A 171 -10.65 3.63 -9.57
N VAL A 172 -10.72 3.29 -10.86
CA VAL A 172 -10.45 1.95 -11.40
C VAL A 172 -9.28 1.91 -12.36
N HIS A 173 -8.61 0.76 -12.43
CA HIS A 173 -7.67 0.48 -13.51
C HIS A 173 -8.40 0.06 -14.79
N TYR A 174 -7.78 0.36 -15.92
CA TYR A 174 -8.15 -0.13 -17.23
C TYR A 174 -6.87 -0.36 -18.04
N VAL A 175 -6.95 -1.11 -19.13
CA VAL A 175 -5.82 -1.22 -20.06
C VAL A 175 -6.09 -0.44 -21.32
N ALA A 176 -5.04 0.19 -21.86
CA ALA A 176 -5.08 0.92 -23.13
C ALA A 176 -3.95 0.42 -24.02
N SER A 177 -4.25 0.13 -25.27
CA SER A 177 -3.24 -0.34 -26.21
C SER A 177 -2.39 0.83 -26.71
N GLU A 178 -1.10 0.57 -26.94
CA GLU A 178 -0.16 1.56 -27.42
C GLU A 178 0.62 1.04 -28.64
N LYS A 179 0.78 1.94 -29.62
CA LYS A 179 1.64 1.75 -30.79
C LYS A 179 2.59 2.93 -30.90
N ASP A 180 3.89 2.66 -30.95
CA ASP A 180 4.95 3.68 -31.02
C ASP A 180 4.85 4.75 -29.91
N GLY A 181 4.47 4.32 -28.70
CA GLY A 181 4.29 5.20 -27.53
C GLY A 181 3.04 6.09 -27.55
N LYS A 182 2.17 5.92 -28.56
CA LYS A 182 0.88 6.62 -28.67
C LYS A 182 -0.25 5.65 -28.38
N LYS A 183 -1.26 6.12 -27.65
CA LYS A 183 -2.48 5.36 -27.41
C LYS A 183 -3.18 5.06 -28.73
N THR A 184 -3.60 3.82 -28.90
CA THR A 184 -4.52 3.44 -29.96
C THR A 184 -5.97 3.70 -29.51
N LYS A 185 -6.92 3.24 -30.32
CA LYS A 185 -8.35 3.28 -30.03
C LYS A 185 -8.83 2.14 -29.12
N TRP A 186 -7.96 1.18 -28.83
CA TRP A 186 -8.29 -0.04 -28.10
C TRP A 186 -8.07 0.15 -26.61
N THR A 187 -9.08 -0.22 -25.83
CA THR A 187 -9.07 -0.24 -24.38
C THR A 187 -9.76 -1.49 -23.86
N ALA A 188 -9.43 -1.95 -22.66
CA ALA A 188 -10.22 -2.96 -21.97
C ALA A 188 -10.45 -2.57 -20.52
N ALA A 189 -11.64 -2.85 -20.01
CA ALA A 189 -12.03 -2.61 -18.61
C ALA A 189 -12.40 -3.93 -17.94
N TYR A 190 -12.14 -4.03 -16.64
CA TYR A 190 -12.48 -5.23 -15.86
C TYR A 190 -13.83 -5.03 -15.16
N THR A 191 -14.82 -5.83 -15.55
CA THR A 191 -16.19 -5.75 -15.02
C THR A 191 -16.74 -7.15 -14.80
N ASN A 192 -17.38 -7.40 -13.67
CA ASN A 192 -18.03 -8.69 -13.34
C ASN A 192 -17.11 -9.93 -13.46
N GLY A 193 -15.82 -9.78 -13.19
CA GLY A 193 -14.86 -10.90 -13.25
C GLY A 193 -14.20 -11.11 -14.61
N GLU A 194 -14.52 -10.29 -15.61
CA GLU A 194 -14.03 -10.45 -16.98
C GLU A 194 -13.50 -9.14 -17.56
N TRP A 195 -12.55 -9.26 -18.50
CA TRP A 195 -12.03 -8.12 -19.26
C TRP A 195 -12.85 -7.91 -20.53
N LEU A 196 -13.42 -6.71 -20.67
CA LEU A 196 -14.21 -6.32 -21.83
C LEU A 196 -13.42 -5.33 -22.69
N GLU A 197 -13.02 -5.76 -23.88
CA GLU A 197 -12.35 -4.91 -24.86
C GLU A 197 -13.35 -3.99 -25.57
N THR A 198 -12.91 -2.77 -25.89
CA THR A 198 -13.71 -1.75 -26.59
C THR A 198 -12.79 -0.94 -27.50
N LYS A 199 -13.22 -0.74 -28.74
CA LYS A 199 -12.59 0.16 -29.71
C LYS A 199 -13.38 1.47 -29.77
N LYS A 200 -12.74 2.60 -29.47
CA LYS A 200 -13.34 3.95 -29.56
C LYS A 200 -12.71 4.78 -30.68
#